data_AF-A0A8T5KHH2-F1
#
_entry.id   AF-A0A8T5KHH2-F1
#
_cell.length_a   1.000
_cell.length_b   1.000
_cell.length_c   1.000
_cell.angle_alpha   90.00
_cell.angle_beta   90.00
_cell.angle_gamma   90.00
#
_symmetry.space_group_name_H-M   'P 1'
#
loop_
_entity.id
_entity.type
_entity.pdbx_description
1 polymer ?
#
loop_
_entity_poly.entity_id
_entity_poly.type
_entity_poly.pdbx_seq_one_letter_code
_entity_poly.pdbx_strand_id
1 'polypeptide(L)' 'MRESEVERYLGVEVKKRGGVSWKWAGTMGVPDRIVLLPQGKILFVEVKTKGGRLSKVQQLIHRKMGTLGIEV' A
#
# COMPACT_ATOMS: atom_id res chain seq x y z
N MET A 1 12.76 -6.35 11.94
CA MET A 1 11.40 -5.82 11.74
C MET A 1 10.74 -6.61 10.62
N ARG A 2 9.60 -7.24 10.89
CA ARG A 2 8.83 -8.01 9.90
C ARG A 2 7.90 -7.10 9.12
N GLU A 3 7.47 -7.52 7.93
CA GLU A 3 6.54 -6.75 7.08
C GLU A 3 5.24 -6.43 7.83
N SER A 4 4.72 -7.39 8.60
CA SER A 4 3.54 -7.22 9.44
C SER A 4 3.68 -6.16 10.53
N GLU A 5 4.90 -5.90 11.02
CA GLU A 5 5.14 -4.81 11.98
C GLU A 5 5.07 -3.44 11.29
N VAL A 6 5.57 -3.35 10.06
CA VAL A 6 5.48 -2.14 9.23
C VAL A 6 4.03 -1.86 8.87
N GLU A 7 3.27 -2.87 8.47
CA GLU A 7 1.83 -2.73 8.19
C GLU A 7 1.04 -2.26 9.43
N ARG A 8 1.34 -2.84 10.60
CA ARG A 8 0.71 -2.43 11.86
C ARG A 8 1.04 -0.98 12.19
N TYR A 9 2.30 -0.58 12.02
CA TYR A 9 2.72 0.79 12.23
C TYR A 9 2.01 1.75 11.28
N LEU A 10 1.93 1.42 9.98
CA LEU A 10 1.17 2.19 8.99
C LEU A 10 -0.29 2.37 9.42
N GLY A 11 -0.96 1.30 9.83
CA GLY A 11 -2.36 1.37 10.29
C GLY A 11 -2.56 2.30 11.49
N VAL A 12 -1.65 2.26 12.47
CA VAL A 12 -1.68 3.17 13.63
C VAL A 12 -1.49 4.62 13.20
N GLU A 13 -0.52 4.89 12.33
CA GLU A 13 -0.19 6.24 11.88
C GLU A 13 -1.26 6.85 10.96
N VAL A 14 -1.90 6.04 10.13
CA VAL A 14 -3.06 6.42 9.33
C VAL A 14 -4.24 6.78 10.24
N LYS A 15 -4.52 5.95 11.26
CA LYS A 15 -5.61 6.21 12.21
C LYS A 15 -5.38 7.50 13.01
N LYS A 16 -4.14 7.77 13.45
CA LYS A 16 -3.78 9.03 14.14
C LYS A 16 -4.06 10.28 13.28
N ARG A 17 -3.97 10.15 11.96
CA ARG A 17 -4.26 11.21 10.98
C ARG A 17 -5.73 11.27 10.57
N GLY A 18 -6.61 10.54 11.25
CA GLY A 18 -8.05 10.50 10.97
C GLY A 18 -8.42 9.66 9.74
N GLY A 19 -7.51 8.82 9.25
CA GLY A 19 -7.74 7.94 8.11
C GLY A 19 -8.06 6.50 8.49
N VAL A 20 -8.25 5.67 7.46
CA VAL A 20 -8.39 4.21 7.55
C VAL A 20 -7.47 3.53 6.56
N SER A 21 -6.94 2.35 6.93
CA SER A 21 -6.11 1.52 6.06
C SER A 21 -6.76 0.15 5.89
N TRP A 22 -7.18 -0.16 4.68
CA TRP A 22 -7.77 -1.44 4.31
C TRP A 22 -6.74 -2.34 3.65
N LYS A 23 -6.83 -3.65 3.93
CA LYS A 23 -6.07 -4.66 3.19
C LYS A 23 -6.67 -4.83 1.81
N TRP A 24 -5.88 -4.76 0.75
CA TRP A 24 -6.31 -5.13 -0.58
C TRP A 24 -5.97 -6.61 -0.82
N ALA A 25 -6.96 -7.40 -1.20
CA ALA A 25 -6.80 -8.78 -1.62
C ALA A 25 -7.67 -9.07 -2.85
N GLY A 26 -7.49 -10.24 -3.47
CA GLY A 26 -8.33 -10.74 -4.58
C GLY A 26 -7.70 -10.62 -5.96
N THR A 27 -6.59 -9.89 -6.12
CA THR A 27 -5.81 -9.87 -7.37
C THR A 27 -4.33 -9.99 -7.05
N MET A 28 -3.62 -10.81 -7.80
CA MET A 28 -2.20 -11.04 -7.55
C MET A 28 -1.38 -9.78 -7.90
N GLY A 29 -0.51 -9.37 -6.98
CA GLY A 29 0.40 -8.24 -7.18
C GLY A 29 -0.22 -6.85 -7.02
N VAL A 30 -1.48 -6.76 -6.55
CA VAL A 30 -2.01 -5.46 -6.09
C VAL A 30 -1.25 -4.97 -4.86
N PRO A 31 -1.21 -3.65 -4.62
CA PRO A 31 -0.60 -3.07 -3.43
C PRO A 31 -1.24 -3.63 -2.16
N ASP A 32 -0.45 -3.83 -1.11
CA ASP A 32 -0.95 -4.41 0.15
C ASP A 32 -2.14 -3.66 0.78
N ARG A 33 -2.16 -2.32 0.67
CA ARG A 33 -3.12 -1.47 1.38
C ARG A 33 -3.74 -0.38 0.51
N ILE A 34 -5.02 -0.11 0.77
CA ILE A 34 -5.71 1.11 0.34
C ILE A 34 -5.87 2.00 1.57
N VAL A 35 -5.30 3.20 1.53
CA VAL A 35 -5.33 4.17 2.62
C VAL A 35 -6.24 5.32 2.23
N LEU A 36 -7.29 5.54 3.02
CA LEU A 36 -8.21 6.67 2.88
C LEU A 36 -7.88 7.70 3.96
N LEU A 37 -7.66 8.94 3.54
CA LEU A 37 -7.34 10.06 4.41
C LEU A 37 -8.39 11.17 4.27
N PRO A 38 -8.46 12.09 5.24
CA PRO A 38 -9.29 13.29 5.13
C PRO A 38 -9.04 14.07 3.83
N GLN A 39 -10.02 14.89 3.43
CA GLN A 39 -10.03 15.66 2.18
C GLN A 39 -10.03 14.78 0.91
N GLY A 40 -10.58 13.57 0.99
CA GLY A 40 -10.77 12.69 -0.18
C GLY A 40 -9.48 12.09 -0.73
N LYS A 41 -8.39 12.10 0.04
CA LYS A 41 -7.11 11.55 -0.40
C LYS A 41 -7.14 10.02 -0.31
N ILE A 42 -6.84 9.36 -1.41
CA ILE A 42 -6.75 7.90 -1.52
C ILE A 42 -5.32 7.56 -1.94
N LEU A 43 -4.65 6.71 -1.16
CA LEU A 43 -3.31 6.22 -1.46
C LEU A 43 -3.33 4.71 -1.57
N PHE A 44 -2.60 4.18 -2.53
CA PHE A 44 -2.30 2.76 -2.62
C PHE A 44 -0.89 2.57 -2.08
N VAL A 45 -0.70 1.61 -1.17
CA VAL A 45 0.56 1.45 -0.46
C VAL A 45 0.98 0.00 -0.49
N GLU A 46 2.17 -0.24 -1.03
CA GLU A 46 2.88 -1.50 -0.93
C GLU A 46 3.88 -1.43 0.22
N VAL A 47 3.85 -2.42 1.10
CA VAL A 47 4.69 -2.47 2.30
C VAL A 47 5.82 -3.45 2.07
N LYS A 48 7.05 -3.04 2.38
CA LYS A 48 8.22 -3.93 2.35
C LYS A 48 9.07 -3.71 3.59
N THR A 49 9.75 -4.77 4.03
CA THR A 49 10.83 -4.65 5.01
C THR A 49 12.02 -3.90 4.42
N LYS A 50 12.94 -3.44 5.28
CA LYS A 50 14.21 -2.86 4.83
C LYS A 50 15.00 -3.91 4.03
N GLY A 51 15.17 -3.67 2.73
CA GLY A 51 15.79 -4.62 1.80
C GLY A 51 14.82 -5.57 1.08
N GLY A 52 13.52 -5.51 1.42
CA GLY A 52 12.46 -6.19 0.70
C GLY A 52 12.35 -5.66 -0.73
N ARG A 53 12.03 -6.55 -1.67
CA ARG A 53 11.90 -6.24 -3.10
C ARG A 53 10.51 -6.62 -3.57
N LEU A 54 10.00 -5.88 -4.56
CA LEU A 54 8.78 -6.25 -5.26
C LEU A 54 8.99 -7.54 -6.03
N SER A 55 8.01 -8.43 -5.95
CA SER A 55 7.92 -9.57 -6.87
C SER A 55 7.70 -9.08 -8.30
N LYS A 56 7.99 -9.92 -9.31
CA LYS A 56 7.80 -9.56 -10.72
C LYS A 56 6.36 -9.14 -11.05
N VAL A 57 5.37 -9.80 -10.43
CA VAL A 57 3.95 -9.49 -10.64
C VAL A 57 3.56 -8.15 -10.03
N GLN A 58 4.08 -7.82 -8.84
CA GLN A 58 3.86 -6.49 -8.24
C GLN A 58 4.46 -5.38 -9.11
N GLN A 59 5.69 -5.57 -9.61
CA GLN A 59 6.31 -4.59 -10.52
C GLN A 59 5.44 -4.34 -11.77
N LEU A 60 4.87 -5.41 -12.35
CA LEU A 60 3.97 -5.30 -13.51
C LEU A 60 2.71 -4.48 -13.17
N ILE A 61 2.06 -4.79 -12.04
CA ILE A 61 0.84 -4.10 -11.61
C ILE A 61 1.12 -2.64 -11.26
N HIS A 62 2.19 -2.36 -10.51
CA HIS A 62 2.60 -0.99 -10.18
C HIS A 62 2.88 -0.19 -11.45
N ARG A 63 3.59 -0.78 -12.42
CA ARG A 63 3.80 -0.13 -13.72
C ARG A 63 2.48 0.17 -14.43
N LYS A 64 1.53 -0.77 -14.43
CA LYS A 64 0.20 -0.57 -15.02
C LYS A 64 -0.56 0.55 -14.31
N MET A 65 -0.53 0.60 -12.98
CA MET A 65 -1.11 1.70 -12.19
C MET A 65 -0.45 3.04 -12.55
N GLY A 66 0.88 3.06 -12.64
CA GLY A 66 1.64 4.24 -13.07
C GLY A 66 1.27 4.73 -14.47
N THR A 67 1.03 3.83 -15.45
CA THR A 67 0.56 4.24 -16.78
C THR A 67 -0.83 4.89 -16.78
N LEU A 68 -1.61 4.69 -15.72
CA LEU A 68 -2.91 5.32 -15.50
C LEU A 68 -2.80 6.59 -14.62
N GLY A 69 -1.58 7.02 -14.27
CA GLY A 69 -1.35 8.17 -13.39
C GLY A 69 -1.56 7.89 -11.91
N ILE A 70 -1.58 6.61 -11.50
CA ILE A 70 -1.78 6.21 -10.10
C ILE A 70 -0.42 5.87 -9.47
N GLU A 71 -0.10 6.56 -8.38
CA GLU A 71 1.09 6.29 -7.56
C GLU A 71 0.82 5.17 -6.55
N VAL A 72 1.83 4.33 -6.32
CA VAL A 72 1.86 3.20 -5.39
C VAL A 72 3.16 3.19 -4.62
#